data_AF-A0A8C3LXK4-F1
#
_entry.id   AF-A0A8C3LXK4-F1
#
_cell.length_a   1.000
_cell.length_b   1.000
_cell.length_c   1.000
_cell.angle_alpha   90.00
_cell.angle_beta   90.00
_cell.angle_gamma   90.00
#
_symmetry.space_group_name_H-M   'P 1'
#
loop_
_entity.id
_entity.type
_entity.pdbx_description
1 polymer ?
#
loop_
_entity_poly.entity_id
_entity_poly.type
_entity_poly.pdbx_seq_one_letter_code
_entity_poly.pdbx_strand_id
1 'polypeptide(L)'
;MRLTCLFSFILLFGAAGLVVFIHLQDPEEIVHQQTPGIKYNMGLQQPKKDCVSSNNQDRRLRKSTADGVATVKLSGSLPSSENMPSKLRSIDRRQSSTMFMKDYQEKGEETNSMKLHKRRRRFVIKKSPILISMNSSTLNLPTLKSDDRNNKWKSLYQIQSRRKQIMKETCSKYKSNNRRIITPYHVSRIFVEDKYRILYCEVPKAGCSNWKRVLMVLNGLASSTKDIQHNTVHYGNYLKRLDGFDRKGIYHRLNTYTKMLFIREPFEKLVSAFRDKFEHPNNYYHPVFGKAIISRYRVNATKEALRTGSGVKFKEFIQYLLDVHRPVGMDIHWDHVNRLCSPCLIDYDFVGKFESMEEDANFFLHLIGAPQNLTFPKFKDRHSNEERTTTKITQQYFAQLSPSQRQQSYDFYYMDYLMFNYSKPFEDLY
;
A
#
# COMPACT_ATOMS: atom_id res chain seq x y z
N MET A 1 -27.87 40.02 33.68
CA MET A 1 -26.48 39.54 33.79
C MET A 1 -25.68 40.12 32.64
N ARG A 2 -24.60 40.86 32.93
CA ARG A 2 -23.89 41.70 31.96
C ARG A 2 -23.03 40.83 31.03
N LEU A 3 -23.10 41.10 29.73
CA LEU A 3 -22.36 40.45 28.63
C LEU A 3 -20.85 40.33 28.90
N THR A 4 -20.31 41.25 29.71
CA THR A 4 -18.93 41.27 30.20
C THR A 4 -18.55 40.06 31.04
N CYS A 5 -19.46 39.52 31.86
CA CYS A 5 -19.18 38.29 32.62
C CYS A 5 -19.04 37.08 31.69
N LEU A 6 -19.86 37.00 30.64
CA LEU A 6 -19.83 35.91 29.66
C LEU A 6 -18.51 35.88 28.88
N PHE A 7 -18.02 37.06 28.47
CA PHE A 7 -16.69 37.18 27.84
C PHE A 7 -15.55 36.82 28.79
N SER A 8 -15.65 37.22 30.06
CA SER A 8 -14.64 36.86 31.08
C SER A 8 -14.58 35.34 31.31
N PHE A 9 -15.73 34.65 31.36
CA PHE A 9 -15.76 33.20 31.45
C PHE A 9 -15.18 32.50 30.21
N ILE A 10 -15.49 32.97 29.00
CA ILE A 10 -14.94 32.38 27.77
C ILE A 10 -13.41 32.55 27.72
N LEU A 11 -12.89 33.71 28.12
CA LEU A 11 -11.45 33.94 28.23
C LEU A 11 -10.79 33.06 29.28
N LEU A 12 -11.40 32.93 30.47
CA LEU A 12 -10.89 32.07 31.55
C LEU A 12 -10.87 30.59 31.16
N PHE A 13 -11.95 30.08 30.57
CA PHE A 13 -12.00 28.69 30.10
C PHE A 13 -11.13 28.44 28.87
N GLY A 14 -10.98 29.43 27.98
CA GLY A 14 -10.07 29.36 26.84
C GLY A 14 -8.61 29.31 27.28
N ALA A 15 -8.21 30.17 28.21
CA ALA A 15 -6.85 30.21 28.77
C ALA A 15 -6.53 28.95 29.58
N ALA A 16 -7.45 28.50 30.45
CA ALA A 16 -7.27 27.26 31.20
C ALA A 16 -7.22 26.03 30.29
N GLY A 17 -8.02 26.00 29.22
CA GLY A 17 -7.98 24.95 28.21
C GLY A 17 -6.65 24.92 27.44
N LEU A 18 -6.09 26.09 27.12
CA LEU A 18 -4.78 26.21 26.46
C LEU A 18 -3.64 25.74 27.39
N VAL A 19 -3.69 26.10 28.68
CA VAL A 19 -2.70 25.68 29.68
C VAL A 19 -2.74 24.16 29.89
N VAL A 20 -3.93 23.56 29.95
CA VAL A 20 -4.08 22.09 30.02
C VAL A 20 -3.61 21.42 28.73
N PHE A 21 -3.85 22.02 27.55
CA PHE A 21 -3.36 21.51 26.28
C PHE A 21 -1.82 21.53 26.21
N ILE A 22 -1.20 22.60 26.69
CA ILE A 22 0.26 22.73 26.79
C ILE A 22 0.85 21.72 27.79
N HIS A 23 0.19 21.49 28.93
CA HIS A 23 0.65 20.51 29.93
C HIS A 23 0.40 19.04 29.56
N LEU A 24 -0.46 18.77 28.56
CA LEU A 24 -0.71 17.41 28.05
C LEU A 24 0.19 17.04 26.85
N GLN A 25 1.02 17.97 26.37
CA GLN A 25 2.13 17.65 25.47
C GLN A 25 3.33 17.21 26.31
N ASP A 26 3.78 15.97 26.10
CA ASP A 26 4.94 15.40 26.80
C ASP A 26 6.19 16.29 26.63
N PRO A 27 6.99 16.53 27.69
CA PRO A 27 8.15 17.43 27.63
C PRO A 27 9.33 16.94 26.77
N GLU A 28 9.29 15.73 26.21
CA GLU A 28 10.40 15.21 25.39
C GLU A 28 10.50 15.83 23.98
N GLU A 29 9.51 16.61 23.52
CA GLU A 29 9.53 17.23 22.18
C GLU A 29 10.00 18.70 22.13
N ILE A 30 10.36 19.35 23.26
CA ILE A 30 10.56 20.82 23.29
C ILE A 30 12.04 21.28 23.39
N VAL A 31 13.02 20.38 23.54
CA VAL A 31 14.42 20.81 23.81
C VAL A 31 15.22 21.29 22.59
N HIS A 32 14.71 21.17 21.35
CA HIS A 32 15.45 21.66 20.18
C HIS A 32 14.63 22.55 19.25
N GLN A 33 14.29 23.76 19.71
CA GLN A 33 14.14 24.92 18.81
C GLN A 33 14.05 26.23 19.58
N GLN A 34 15.16 26.96 19.66
CA GLN A 34 15.14 28.41 19.83
C GLN A 34 16.01 29.05 18.74
N THR A 35 15.39 29.87 17.90
CA THR A 35 16.03 30.96 17.15
C THR A 35 14.97 32.01 16.80
N PRO A 36 15.29 33.32 16.74
CA PRO A 36 14.33 34.39 16.94
C PRO A 36 13.80 35.05 15.66
N GLY A 37 12.50 35.37 15.67
CA GLY A 37 11.91 36.65 15.25
C GLY A 37 11.97 37.08 13.78
N ILE A 38 10.84 36.93 13.07
CA ILE A 38 10.52 37.75 11.88
C ILE A 38 9.09 38.29 11.99
N LYS A 39 8.96 39.62 11.85
CA LYS A 39 7.71 40.40 11.88
C LYS A 39 6.83 40.07 10.67
N TYR A 40 5.54 39.80 10.89
CA TYR A 40 4.53 39.67 9.83
C TYR A 40 3.82 41.00 9.59
N ASN A 41 3.90 41.53 8.37
CA ASN A 41 2.97 42.54 7.87
C ASN A 41 1.84 41.83 7.10
N MET A 42 0.60 42.03 7.55
CA MET A 42 -0.62 41.51 6.95
C MET A 42 -1.09 42.48 5.84
N GLY A 43 -1.11 42.01 4.60
CA GLY A 43 -1.81 42.65 3.48
C GLY A 43 -2.99 41.78 3.05
N LEU A 44 -4.20 42.28 3.25
CA LEU A 44 -5.47 41.64 2.93
C LEU A 44 -5.77 41.76 1.42
N GLN A 45 -6.09 40.68 0.71
CA GLN A 45 -6.90 40.77 -0.51
C GLN A 45 -7.68 39.47 -0.81
N GLN A 46 -8.95 39.69 -1.17
CA GLN A 46 -10.05 38.73 -1.32
C GLN A 46 -10.05 37.96 -2.66
N PRO A 47 -10.87 36.88 -2.76
CA PRO A 47 -10.75 35.87 -3.81
C PRO A 47 -11.57 36.21 -5.07
N LYS A 48 -11.06 35.82 -6.26
CA LYS A 48 -11.85 35.72 -7.49
C LYS A 48 -11.77 34.33 -8.11
N LYS A 49 -12.92 33.93 -8.63
CA LYS A 49 -13.36 32.63 -9.13
C LYS A 49 -12.98 32.36 -10.59
N ASP A 50 -12.88 31.05 -10.87
CA ASP A 50 -13.20 30.28 -12.08
C ASP A 50 -12.51 30.57 -13.42
N CYS A 51 -11.98 29.49 -14.03
CA CYS A 51 -12.30 29.13 -15.43
C CYS A 51 -11.98 27.66 -15.76
N VAL A 52 -13.00 27.02 -16.33
CA VAL A 52 -13.04 25.72 -17.02
C VAL A 52 -12.45 25.88 -18.43
N SER A 53 -11.76 24.87 -18.96
CA SER A 53 -11.36 24.83 -20.37
C SER A 53 -12.09 23.71 -21.11
N SER A 54 -12.89 24.11 -22.10
CA SER A 54 -13.48 23.26 -23.13
C SER A 54 -12.60 23.25 -24.37
N ASN A 55 -12.39 22.05 -24.92
CA ASN A 55 -11.84 21.84 -26.25
C ASN A 55 -12.88 22.15 -27.34
N ASN A 56 -12.45 22.89 -28.36
CA ASN A 56 -12.57 22.58 -29.80
C ASN A 56 -12.55 23.88 -30.61
N GLN A 57 -11.62 24.00 -31.55
CA GLN A 57 -11.97 24.31 -32.93
C GLN A 57 -10.81 24.03 -33.90
N ASP A 58 -11.24 23.51 -35.04
CA ASP A 58 -10.53 23.04 -36.21
C ASP A 58 -10.61 24.11 -37.30
N ARG A 59 -9.51 24.41 -38.02
CA ARG A 59 -9.56 24.98 -39.39
C ARG A 59 -8.21 24.97 -40.13
N ARG A 60 -8.02 23.90 -40.90
CA ARG A 60 -7.71 23.82 -42.34
C ARG A 60 -6.88 24.90 -43.09
N LEU A 61 -5.91 24.35 -43.84
CA LEU A 61 -5.55 24.51 -45.28
C LEU A 61 -4.41 25.45 -45.71
N ARG A 62 -3.34 24.87 -46.30
CA ARG A 62 -2.99 25.03 -47.72
C ARG A 62 -2.05 23.91 -48.24
N LYS A 63 -2.19 23.65 -49.54
CA LYS A 63 -1.78 22.50 -50.37
C LYS A 63 -0.57 22.85 -51.25
N SER A 64 0.24 21.86 -51.63
CA SER A 64 0.92 21.70 -52.94
C SER A 64 1.55 20.29 -52.97
N THR A 65 1.04 19.24 -53.64
CA THR A 65 0.96 18.84 -55.07
C THR A 65 2.25 18.43 -55.78
N ALA A 66 2.07 17.37 -56.60
CA ALA A 66 2.91 16.68 -57.58
C ALA A 66 3.77 15.52 -57.08
N ASP A 67 3.84 14.35 -57.69
CA ASP A 67 3.09 13.67 -58.77
C ASP A 67 3.64 12.22 -58.85
N GLY A 68 2.88 11.26 -59.36
CA GLY A 68 3.40 9.91 -59.63
C GLY A 68 2.34 8.83 -59.81
N VAL A 69 1.76 8.78 -61.01
CA VAL A 69 0.70 7.90 -61.51
C VAL A 69 1.19 6.49 -61.81
N ALA A 70 0.37 5.46 -61.53
CA ALA A 70 0.13 4.31 -62.41
C ALA A 70 -1.17 3.59 -62.03
N THR A 71 -1.93 3.25 -63.06
CA THR A 71 -3.39 3.05 -63.10
C THR A 71 -3.74 1.58 -63.45
N VAL A 72 -5.02 1.21 -63.20
CA VAL A 72 -5.89 0.22 -63.94
C VAL A 72 -6.05 -1.16 -63.28
N LYS A 73 -7.22 -1.83 -63.15
CA LYS A 73 -8.69 -1.67 -63.31
C LYS A 73 -9.30 -2.87 -62.53
N LEU A 74 -10.38 -2.83 -61.74
CA LEU A 74 -11.82 -2.58 -61.99
C LEU A 74 -12.64 -3.83 -62.43
N SER A 75 -13.52 -4.31 -61.54
CA SER A 75 -14.89 -4.85 -61.75
C SER A 75 -15.41 -5.35 -60.38
N GLY A 76 -16.48 -4.83 -59.78
CA GLY A 76 -17.91 -5.00 -60.12
C GLY A 76 -18.44 -6.26 -59.41
N SER A 77 -19.51 -6.32 -58.59
CA SER A 77 -20.71 -5.49 -58.42
C SER A 77 -21.43 -5.91 -57.11
N LEU A 78 -22.09 -4.96 -56.47
CA LEU A 78 -23.20 -5.11 -55.50
C LEU A 78 -24.53 -5.37 -56.28
N PRO A 79 -25.67 -5.83 -55.69
CA PRO A 79 -26.42 -5.01 -54.71
C PRO A 79 -27.31 -5.72 -53.66
N SER A 80 -27.66 -4.95 -52.59
CA SER A 80 -28.97 -4.77 -51.89
C SER A 80 -29.80 -5.98 -51.38
N SER A 81 -30.55 -5.99 -50.28
CA SER A 81 -30.99 -4.99 -49.27
C SER A 81 -31.60 -5.69 -48.04
N GLU A 82 -31.57 -4.99 -46.90
CA GLU A 82 -32.65 -4.78 -45.91
C GLU A 82 -33.50 -5.96 -45.36
N ASN A 83 -33.45 -6.20 -44.04
CA ASN A 83 -34.43 -5.64 -43.09
C ASN A 83 -34.22 -6.13 -41.65
N MET A 84 -34.38 -5.19 -40.70
CA MET A 84 -34.53 -5.43 -39.26
C MET A 84 -36.01 -5.76 -38.93
N PRO A 85 -36.32 -6.34 -37.75
CA PRO A 85 -36.92 -5.46 -36.74
C PRO A 85 -36.55 -5.77 -35.28
N SER A 86 -36.62 -4.70 -34.48
CA SER A 86 -36.63 -4.66 -33.02
C SER A 86 -37.90 -5.27 -32.40
N LYS A 87 -37.78 -5.92 -31.23
CA LYS A 87 -38.86 -5.92 -30.23
C LYS A 87 -38.36 -6.07 -28.80
N LEU A 88 -38.59 -4.99 -28.06
CA LEU A 88 -38.61 -4.82 -26.62
C LEU A 88 -39.77 -5.64 -26.02
N ARG A 89 -39.55 -6.38 -24.92
CA ARG A 89 -40.63 -6.80 -24.01
C ARG A 89 -40.15 -6.81 -22.55
N SER A 90 -40.66 -5.82 -21.83
CA SER A 90 -40.85 -5.79 -20.39
C SER A 90 -41.79 -6.92 -19.94
N ILE A 91 -41.45 -7.63 -18.85
CA ILE A 91 -42.42 -8.35 -18.03
C ILE A 91 -42.19 -8.01 -16.57
N ASP A 92 -43.34 -7.92 -15.92
CA ASP A 92 -43.70 -7.16 -14.75
C ASP A 92 -43.27 -7.79 -13.43
N ARG A 93 -43.20 -6.89 -12.45
CA ARG A 93 -42.79 -7.08 -11.06
C ARG A 93 -44.06 -7.32 -10.23
N ARG A 94 -44.19 -8.47 -9.54
CA ARG A 94 -45.16 -8.60 -8.43
C ARG A 94 -44.84 -9.78 -7.50
N GLN A 95 -45.13 -9.54 -6.22
CA GLN A 95 -45.17 -10.44 -5.05
C GLN A 95 -43.82 -10.75 -4.40
N SER A 96 -43.65 -10.72 -3.08
CA SER A 96 -44.56 -10.37 -1.98
C SER A 96 -43.69 -10.05 -0.76
N SER A 97 -43.96 -8.91 -0.13
CA SER A 97 -43.50 -8.58 1.22
C SER A 97 -44.49 -9.18 2.22
N THR A 98 -44.08 -10.22 2.95
CA THR A 98 -44.81 -10.69 4.14
C THR A 98 -44.00 -10.40 5.39
N MET A 99 -44.46 -9.34 6.04
CA MET A 99 -44.10 -8.83 7.34
C MET A 99 -44.78 -9.72 8.40
N PHE A 100 -44.01 -10.25 9.35
CA PHE A 100 -44.56 -10.92 10.53
C PHE A 100 -45.04 -9.86 11.53
N MET A 101 -46.35 -9.86 11.81
CA MET A 101 -46.95 -9.22 12.97
C MET A 101 -46.66 -10.04 14.23
N LYS A 102 -46.50 -9.36 15.37
CA LYS A 102 -47.22 -9.74 16.60
C LYS A 102 -47.36 -8.57 17.58
N ASP A 103 -48.64 -8.24 17.79
CA ASP A 103 -49.36 -7.91 19.01
C ASP A 103 -49.15 -6.58 19.76
N TYR A 104 -50.30 -5.90 19.88
CA TYR A 104 -50.65 -4.71 20.67
C TYR A 104 -51.53 -5.14 21.83
N GLN A 105 -51.28 -4.64 23.05
CA GLN A 105 -52.26 -4.38 24.13
C GLN A 105 -51.52 -3.70 25.30
N GLU A 106 -51.97 -2.69 26.07
CA GLU A 106 -52.95 -1.60 25.96
C GLU A 106 -52.58 -0.61 27.11
N LYS A 107 -52.84 0.69 26.89
CA LYS A 107 -53.16 1.80 27.84
C LYS A 107 -52.32 2.09 29.11
N GLY A 108 -51.89 3.35 29.19
CA GLY A 108 -51.58 4.07 30.44
C GLY A 108 -51.10 5.50 30.15
N GLU A 109 -51.67 6.47 30.86
CA GLU A 109 -51.82 7.90 30.53
C GLU A 109 -50.55 8.79 30.50
N GLU A 110 -50.72 9.94 29.83
CA GLU A 110 -49.78 11.03 29.65
C GLU A 110 -49.27 11.66 30.96
N THR A 111 -47.97 11.94 31.04
CA THR A 111 -47.46 13.17 31.66
C THR A 111 -46.17 13.63 30.99
N ASN A 112 -46.20 14.85 30.46
CA ASN A 112 -45.09 15.56 29.85
C ASN A 112 -43.97 15.85 30.87
N SER A 113 -42.76 15.34 30.62
CA SER A 113 -41.54 15.80 31.28
C SER A 113 -40.37 15.78 30.31
N MET A 114 -39.97 16.96 29.81
CA MET A 114 -38.72 17.20 29.09
C MET A 114 -37.52 16.64 29.86
N LYS A 115 -37.00 15.48 29.45
CA LYS A 115 -35.75 14.92 29.98
C LYS A 115 -34.56 15.40 29.16
N LEU A 116 -33.79 16.29 29.78
CA LEU A 116 -32.48 16.76 29.33
C LEU A 116 -31.56 15.56 29.01
N HIS A 117 -31.25 15.32 27.74
CA HIS A 117 -30.29 14.27 27.35
C HIS A 117 -28.87 14.66 27.78
N LYS A 118 -28.47 14.20 28.97
CA LYS A 118 -27.09 14.27 29.47
C LYS A 118 -26.22 13.36 28.60
N ARG A 119 -25.61 13.94 27.56
CA ARG A 119 -24.70 13.27 26.62
C ARG A 119 -23.44 12.84 27.37
N ARG A 120 -23.46 11.65 27.98
CA ARG A 120 -22.27 11.00 28.55
C ARG A 120 -21.24 10.81 27.42
N ARG A 121 -20.23 11.68 27.35
CA ARG A 121 -19.01 11.40 26.58
C ARG A 121 -18.37 10.16 27.19
N ARG A 122 -18.52 9.00 26.53
CA ARG A 122 -17.71 7.82 26.85
C ARG A 122 -16.28 8.16 26.45
N PHE A 123 -15.43 8.41 27.43
CA PHE A 123 -13.99 8.35 27.21
C PHE A 123 -13.68 6.94 26.73
N VAL A 124 -13.20 6.81 25.50
CA VAL A 124 -12.71 5.55 24.95
C VAL A 124 -11.43 5.24 25.72
N ILE A 125 -11.54 4.38 26.72
CA ILE A 125 -10.39 3.79 27.40
C ILE A 125 -9.53 3.18 26.28
N LYS A 126 -8.30 3.67 26.09
CA LYS A 126 -7.29 3.05 25.21
C LYS A 126 -7.24 1.57 25.58
N LYS A 127 -7.81 0.70 24.75
CA LYS A 127 -7.68 -0.75 24.95
C LYS A 127 -6.18 -1.04 25.03
N SER A 128 -5.74 -1.66 26.13
CA SER A 128 -4.36 -2.10 26.27
C SER A 128 -3.95 -2.88 25.00
N PRO A 129 -2.72 -2.68 24.48
CA PRO A 129 -2.30 -3.33 23.26
C PRO A 129 -2.45 -4.85 23.43
N ILE A 130 -3.04 -5.49 22.42
CA ILE A 130 -3.21 -6.95 22.43
C ILE A 130 -1.82 -7.56 22.34
N LEU A 131 -1.30 -8.07 23.46
CA LEU A 131 -0.03 -8.78 23.50
C LEU A 131 -0.30 -10.28 23.33
N ILE A 132 0.34 -10.88 22.32
CA ILE A 132 0.23 -12.30 22.06
C ILE A 132 1.61 -12.92 22.23
N SER A 133 1.76 -13.71 23.29
CA SER A 133 2.94 -14.55 23.47
C SER A 133 2.86 -15.70 22.47
N MET A 134 3.87 -15.81 21.61
CA MET A 134 4.03 -16.93 20.69
C MET A 134 5.01 -17.96 21.25
N ASN A 135 4.63 -19.22 21.20
CA ASN A 135 5.60 -20.32 21.19
C ASN A 135 6.13 -20.45 19.74
N SER A 136 7.32 -21.03 19.55
CA SER A 136 7.80 -21.32 18.19
C SER A 136 6.74 -22.12 17.43
N SER A 137 6.31 -21.64 16.27
CA SER A 137 5.29 -22.35 15.50
C SER A 137 5.90 -23.68 15.03
N THR A 138 5.22 -24.79 15.32
CA THR A 138 5.64 -26.14 14.90
C THR A 138 5.33 -26.43 13.43
N LEU A 139 4.70 -25.49 12.72
CA LEU A 139 4.43 -25.63 11.30
C LEU A 139 5.73 -25.59 10.49
N ASN A 140 6.01 -26.71 9.85
CA ASN A 140 7.00 -26.82 8.80
C ASN A 140 6.40 -26.35 7.47
N LEU A 141 7.27 -26.08 6.49
CA LEU A 141 6.85 -25.79 5.12
C LEU A 141 5.84 -26.86 4.66
N PRO A 142 4.75 -26.51 3.94
CA PRO A 142 3.77 -27.48 3.48
C PRO A 142 4.46 -28.64 2.76
N THR A 143 4.18 -29.87 3.18
CA THR A 143 4.89 -31.05 2.72
C THR A 143 4.62 -31.28 1.23
N LEU A 144 5.69 -31.44 0.45
CA LEU A 144 5.58 -31.85 -0.94
C LEU A 144 4.95 -33.26 -0.99
N LYS A 145 3.92 -33.46 -1.83
CA LYS A 145 3.26 -34.77 -1.92
C LYS A 145 4.22 -35.77 -2.56
N SER A 146 4.17 -37.04 -2.11
CA SER A 146 5.05 -38.12 -2.60
C SER A 146 4.99 -38.33 -4.12
N ASP A 147 3.85 -38.01 -4.73
CA ASP A 147 3.60 -38.19 -6.17
C ASP A 147 4.12 -37.04 -7.04
N ASP A 148 4.70 -35.98 -6.46
CA ASP A 148 5.32 -34.88 -7.20
C ASP A 148 6.68 -35.30 -7.78
N ARG A 149 6.64 -36.20 -8.78
CA ARG A 149 7.78 -36.74 -9.54
C ARG A 149 8.49 -35.71 -10.44
N ASN A 150 8.36 -34.41 -10.15
CA ASN A 150 9.06 -33.37 -10.89
C ASN A 150 10.29 -32.89 -10.12
N ASN A 151 11.48 -33.14 -10.68
CA ASN A 151 12.76 -32.64 -10.16
C ASN A 151 12.74 -31.12 -9.89
N LYS A 152 11.95 -30.36 -10.66
CA LYS A 152 11.77 -28.91 -10.48
C LYS A 152 11.13 -28.56 -9.12
N TRP A 153 10.05 -29.23 -8.73
CA TRP A 153 9.38 -28.95 -7.45
C TRP A 153 10.23 -29.33 -6.25
N LYS A 154 10.98 -30.43 -6.34
CA LYS A 154 11.96 -30.80 -5.32
C LYS A 154 13.05 -29.74 -5.16
N SER A 155 13.59 -29.22 -6.26
CA SER A 155 14.58 -28.14 -6.23
C SER A 155 14.02 -26.86 -5.59
N LEU A 156 12.81 -26.44 -5.98
CA LEU A 156 12.15 -25.26 -5.39
C LEU A 156 11.84 -25.45 -3.90
N TYR A 157 11.44 -26.65 -3.48
CA TYR A 157 11.26 -26.99 -2.06
C TYR A 157 12.56 -26.82 -1.24
N GLN A 158 13.70 -27.27 -1.80
CA GLN A 158 15.02 -27.10 -1.18
C GLN A 158 15.41 -25.63 -1.09
N ILE A 159 15.15 -24.84 -2.14
CA ILE A 159 15.38 -23.39 -2.14
C ILE A 159 14.58 -22.72 -1.02
N GLN A 160 13.29 -23.04 -0.87
CA GLN A 160 12.45 -22.48 0.18
C GLN A 160 12.90 -22.89 1.59
N SER A 161 13.32 -24.14 1.75
CA SER A 161 13.90 -24.64 3.01
C SER A 161 15.17 -23.86 3.38
N ARG A 162 16.05 -23.60 2.41
CA ARG A 162 17.26 -22.79 2.62
C ARG A 162 16.94 -21.34 2.96
N ARG A 163 15.99 -20.71 2.27
CA ARG A 163 15.54 -19.33 2.56
C ARG A 163 14.98 -19.20 3.98
N LYS A 164 14.13 -20.14 4.41
CA LYS A 164 13.60 -20.19 5.80
C LYS A 164 14.72 -20.37 6.82
N GLN A 165 15.70 -21.23 6.53
CA GLN A 165 16.85 -21.47 7.40
C GLN A 165 17.72 -20.22 7.58
N ILE A 166 18.10 -19.54 6.49
CA ILE A 166 18.91 -18.31 6.57
C ILE A 166 18.19 -17.24 7.39
N MET A 167 16.89 -17.02 7.13
CA MET A 167 16.09 -16.07 7.88
C MET A 167 16.09 -16.38 9.39
N LYS A 168 15.96 -17.66 9.78
CA LYS A 168 16.04 -18.10 11.19
C LYS A 168 17.44 -17.88 11.79
N GLU A 169 18.50 -18.21 11.06
CA GLU A 169 19.89 -18.00 11.47
C GLU A 169 20.17 -16.51 11.71
N THR A 170 19.78 -15.64 10.76
CA THR A 170 19.90 -14.19 10.91
C THR A 170 19.12 -13.71 12.13
N CYS A 171 17.86 -14.11 12.29
CA CYS A 171 17.06 -13.70 13.44
C CYS A 171 17.67 -14.15 14.77
N SER A 172 18.28 -15.34 14.83
CA SER A 172 18.93 -15.85 16.04
C SER A 172 20.21 -15.07 16.39
N LYS A 173 20.92 -14.56 15.38
CA LYS A 173 22.12 -13.73 15.56
C LYS A 173 21.82 -12.32 16.06
N TYR A 174 20.74 -11.71 15.58
CA TYR A 174 20.45 -10.28 15.82
C TYR A 174 19.32 -10.01 16.82
N LYS A 175 18.64 -11.03 17.34
CA LYS A 175 17.69 -10.86 18.46
C LYS A 175 18.31 -11.29 19.79
N SER A 176 18.17 -10.43 20.79
CA SER A 176 18.26 -10.84 22.20
C SER A 176 17.10 -11.78 22.55
N ASN A 177 17.32 -12.67 23.52
CA ASN A 177 16.44 -13.75 24.01
C ASN A 177 15.07 -13.32 24.61
N ASN A 178 14.43 -12.30 24.04
CA ASN A 178 13.16 -11.79 24.50
C ASN A 178 11.98 -12.63 23.98
N ARG A 179 10.98 -12.80 24.83
CA ARG A 179 9.70 -13.43 24.49
C ARG A 179 9.14 -12.83 23.20
N ARG A 180 8.68 -13.68 22.28
CA ARG A 180 8.04 -13.27 21.03
C ARG A 180 6.66 -12.68 21.32
N ILE A 181 6.63 -11.38 21.59
CA ILE A 181 5.40 -10.64 21.82
C ILE A 181 4.96 -10.02 20.49
N ILE A 182 3.84 -10.51 19.97
CA ILE A 182 3.17 -9.95 18.80
C ILE A 182 2.14 -8.93 19.26
N THR A 183 2.05 -7.82 18.52
CA THR A 183 1.09 -6.73 18.71
C THR A 183 0.30 -6.57 17.41
N PRO A 184 -0.87 -5.90 17.42
CA PRO A 184 -1.63 -5.65 16.19
C PRO A 184 -0.81 -4.93 15.10
N TYR A 185 0.13 -4.07 15.50
CA TYR A 185 1.04 -3.40 14.56
C TYR A 185 1.85 -4.39 13.72
N HIS A 186 2.44 -5.42 14.36
CA HIS A 186 3.25 -6.44 13.69
C HIS A 186 2.47 -7.27 12.66
N VAL A 187 1.14 -7.38 12.81
CA VAL A 187 0.28 -8.18 11.91
C VAL A 187 -0.62 -7.34 11.01
N SER A 188 -0.54 -6.01 11.09
CA SER A 188 -1.38 -5.07 10.33
C SER A 188 -1.23 -5.18 8.80
N ARG A 189 -0.11 -5.74 8.34
CA ARG A 189 0.20 -5.95 6.92
C ARG A 189 -0.12 -7.36 6.42
N ILE A 190 -0.65 -8.21 7.28
CA ILE A 190 -0.92 -9.60 6.94
C ILE A 190 -2.37 -9.74 6.49
N PHE A 191 -2.55 -10.10 5.23
CA PHE A 191 -3.85 -10.49 4.69
C PHE A 191 -4.16 -11.94 5.04
N VAL A 192 -5.43 -12.20 5.30
CA VAL A 192 -5.95 -13.52 5.67
C VAL A 192 -6.80 -14.06 4.54
N GLU A 193 -6.46 -15.27 4.09
CA GLU A 193 -7.29 -16.09 3.22
C GLU A 193 -7.62 -17.38 4.00
N ASP A 194 -8.88 -17.52 4.41
CA ASP A 194 -9.29 -18.59 5.33
C ASP A 194 -9.49 -19.94 4.60
N LYS A 195 -9.86 -19.95 3.32
CA LYS A 195 -10.22 -21.18 2.58
C LYS A 195 -9.03 -22.11 2.37
N TYR A 196 -7.89 -21.55 2.00
CA TYR A 196 -6.61 -22.23 1.81
C TYR A 196 -5.66 -22.04 3.01
N ARG A 197 -6.14 -21.38 4.08
CA ARG A 197 -5.41 -21.13 5.34
C ARG A 197 -4.07 -20.43 5.10
N ILE A 198 -4.11 -19.28 4.45
CA ILE A 198 -2.92 -18.50 4.06
C ILE A 198 -2.87 -17.18 4.84
N LEU A 199 -1.67 -16.83 5.28
CA LEU A 199 -1.31 -15.50 5.76
C LEU A 199 -0.29 -14.88 4.80
N TYR A 200 -0.66 -13.79 4.14
CA TYR A 200 0.21 -13.07 3.20
C TYR A 200 0.64 -11.73 3.77
N CYS A 201 1.93 -11.53 4.04
CA CYS A 201 2.43 -10.21 4.41
C CYS A 201 2.68 -9.32 3.18
N GLU A 202 2.04 -8.16 3.15
CA GLU A 202 2.21 -7.19 2.07
C GLU A 202 3.53 -6.42 2.18
N VAL A 203 4.41 -6.70 1.22
CA VAL A 203 5.57 -5.87 0.89
C VAL A 203 5.28 -5.07 -0.38
N PRO A 204 5.14 -3.73 -0.29
CA PRO A 204 4.93 -2.92 -1.47
C PRO A 204 6.10 -3.03 -2.44
N LYS A 205 5.79 -2.96 -3.75
CA LYS A 205 6.75 -3.04 -4.87
C LYS A 205 7.41 -4.41 -5.06
N ALA A 206 6.96 -5.44 -4.34
CA ALA A 206 7.31 -6.84 -4.54
C ALA A 206 6.14 -7.67 -5.11
N GLY A 207 5.34 -7.09 -6.01
CA GLY A 207 4.21 -7.79 -6.66
C GLY A 207 2.92 -7.86 -5.83
N CYS A 208 2.80 -7.07 -4.76
CA CYS A 208 1.68 -7.13 -3.82
C CYS A 208 0.29 -6.94 -4.43
N SER A 209 0.13 -6.11 -5.45
CA SER A 209 -1.17 -5.91 -6.12
C SER A 209 -1.65 -7.20 -6.79
N ASN A 210 -0.75 -7.93 -7.44
CA ASN A 210 -1.08 -9.19 -8.10
C ASN A 210 -1.32 -10.30 -7.08
N TRP A 211 -0.57 -10.35 -5.97
CA TRP A 211 -0.87 -11.27 -4.87
C TRP A 211 -2.25 -11.03 -4.26
N LYS A 212 -2.64 -9.77 -4.04
CA LYS A 212 -4.01 -9.47 -3.58
C LYS A 212 -5.08 -9.96 -4.56
N ARG A 213 -4.87 -9.83 -5.87
CA ARG A 213 -5.76 -10.39 -6.89
C ARG A 213 -5.86 -11.91 -6.77
N VAL A 214 -4.73 -12.59 -6.59
CA VAL A 214 -4.70 -14.04 -6.36
C VAL A 214 -5.50 -14.42 -5.11
N LEU A 215 -5.33 -13.70 -3.99
CA LEU A 215 -6.12 -13.94 -2.77
C LEU A 215 -7.63 -13.72 -2.98
N MET A 216 -8.02 -12.72 -3.80
CA MET A 216 -9.42 -12.49 -4.18
C MET A 216 -9.99 -13.57 -5.10
N VAL A 217 -9.17 -14.24 -5.92
CA VAL A 217 -9.64 -15.39 -6.70
C VAL A 217 -9.74 -16.62 -5.80
N LEU A 218 -8.75 -16.86 -4.94
CA LEU A 218 -8.74 -17.99 -4.00
C LEU A 218 -9.96 -17.98 -3.08
N ASN A 219 -10.33 -16.82 -2.53
CA ASN A 219 -11.50 -16.69 -1.65
C ASN A 219 -12.85 -16.64 -2.39
N GLY A 220 -12.85 -16.75 -3.73
CA GLY A 220 -14.06 -16.80 -4.55
C GLY A 220 -14.72 -15.45 -4.85
N LEU A 221 -14.03 -14.32 -4.61
CA LEU A 221 -14.56 -12.98 -4.95
C LEU A 221 -14.47 -12.65 -6.44
N ALA A 222 -13.65 -13.37 -7.21
CA ALA A 222 -13.52 -13.20 -8.65
C ALA A 222 -13.12 -14.51 -9.34
N SER A 223 -13.54 -14.68 -10.59
CA SER A 223 -13.21 -15.87 -11.40
C SER A 223 -11.80 -15.80 -12.00
N SER A 224 -11.27 -14.60 -12.23
CA SER A 224 -9.95 -14.38 -12.83
C SER A 224 -9.29 -13.14 -12.25
N THR A 225 -7.96 -13.20 -12.14
CA THR A 225 -7.16 -12.05 -11.69
C THR A 225 -7.19 -10.88 -12.68
N LYS A 226 -7.49 -11.14 -13.96
CA LYS A 226 -7.52 -10.12 -15.01
C LYS A 226 -8.72 -9.17 -14.88
N ASP A 227 -9.79 -9.65 -14.25
CA ASP A 227 -11.05 -8.89 -14.13
C ASP A 227 -10.99 -7.88 -12.96
N ILE A 228 -9.94 -7.94 -12.15
CA ILE A 228 -9.81 -7.15 -10.92
C ILE A 228 -8.99 -5.89 -11.18
N GLN A 229 -9.68 -4.76 -11.19
CA GLN A 229 -9.10 -3.43 -11.39
C GLN A 229 -8.21 -2.99 -10.23
N HIS A 230 -7.23 -2.12 -10.52
CA HIS A 230 -6.25 -1.61 -9.54
C HIS A 230 -6.91 -1.05 -8.27
N ASN A 231 -7.90 -0.17 -8.43
CA ASN A 231 -8.54 0.51 -7.29
C ASN A 231 -9.29 -0.48 -6.40
N THR A 232 -9.89 -1.51 -6.99
CA THR A 232 -10.57 -2.61 -6.27
C THR A 232 -9.59 -3.34 -5.34
N VAL A 233 -8.38 -3.61 -5.82
CA VAL A 233 -7.31 -4.30 -5.07
C VAL A 233 -6.83 -3.51 -3.85
N HIS A 234 -6.78 -2.17 -3.96
CA HIS A 234 -6.15 -1.32 -2.94
C HIS A 234 -7.15 -0.63 -2.01
N TYR A 235 -8.35 -0.33 -2.47
CA TYR A 235 -9.33 0.50 -1.75
C TYR A 235 -10.68 -0.19 -1.54
N GLY A 236 -10.87 -1.39 -2.09
CA GLY A 236 -12.14 -2.10 -2.01
C GLY A 236 -12.44 -2.78 -0.67
N ASN A 237 -11.48 -2.86 0.25
CA ASN A 237 -11.61 -3.53 1.56
C ASN A 237 -12.13 -4.99 1.50
N TYR A 238 -11.91 -5.67 0.37
CA TYR A 238 -12.38 -7.04 0.13
C TYR A 238 -11.56 -8.12 0.85
N LEU A 239 -10.30 -7.82 1.18
CA LEU A 239 -9.40 -8.76 1.85
C LEU A 239 -9.32 -8.43 3.34
N LYS A 240 -9.52 -9.44 4.18
CA LYS A 240 -9.40 -9.32 5.64
C LYS A 240 -7.94 -9.17 6.02
N ARG A 241 -7.65 -8.27 6.97
CA ARG A 241 -6.33 -8.15 7.60
C ARG A 241 -6.33 -8.86 8.95
N LEU A 242 -5.18 -9.40 9.34
CA LEU A 242 -5.04 -10.20 10.55
C LEU A 242 -5.25 -9.36 11.83
N ASP A 243 -4.86 -8.09 11.82
CA ASP A 243 -5.12 -7.14 12.92
C ASP A 243 -6.61 -6.81 13.12
N GLY A 244 -7.47 -7.16 12.16
CA GLY A 244 -8.93 -7.07 12.30
C GLY A 244 -9.56 -8.18 13.14
N PHE A 245 -8.80 -9.22 13.51
CA PHE A 245 -9.28 -10.33 14.33
C PHE A 245 -9.01 -10.10 15.82
N ASP A 246 -9.74 -10.82 16.68
CA ASP A 246 -9.50 -10.81 18.12
C ASP A 246 -8.23 -11.60 18.50
N ARG A 247 -7.82 -11.55 19.78
CA ARG A 247 -6.60 -12.21 20.27
C ARG A 247 -6.57 -13.70 19.92
N LYS A 248 -7.70 -14.40 20.09
CA LYS A 248 -7.81 -15.84 19.81
C LYS A 248 -7.72 -16.11 18.30
N GLY A 249 -8.39 -15.30 17.48
CA GLY A 249 -8.36 -15.41 16.02
C GLY A 249 -6.98 -15.15 15.41
N ILE A 250 -6.24 -14.17 15.94
CA ILE A 250 -4.85 -13.91 15.54
C ILE A 250 -3.96 -15.09 15.94
N TYR A 251 -4.03 -15.52 17.21
CA TYR A 251 -3.23 -16.64 17.72
C TYR A 251 -3.48 -17.93 16.92
N HIS A 252 -4.75 -18.27 16.68
CA HIS A 252 -5.11 -19.45 15.91
C HIS A 252 -4.44 -19.42 14.53
N ARG A 253 -4.66 -18.36 13.75
CA ARG A 253 -4.16 -18.26 12.38
C ARG A 253 -2.64 -18.27 12.31
N LEU A 254 -1.96 -17.53 13.19
CA LEU A 254 -0.48 -17.55 13.23
C LEU A 254 0.07 -18.97 13.46
N ASN A 255 -0.62 -19.80 14.24
CA ASN A 255 -0.20 -21.16 14.55
C ASN A 255 -0.71 -22.22 13.58
N THR A 256 -1.77 -21.95 12.81
CA THR A 256 -2.43 -22.97 11.97
C THR A 256 -2.38 -22.68 10.48
N TYR A 257 -2.05 -21.46 10.04
CA TYR A 257 -2.08 -21.07 8.62
C TYR A 257 -0.66 -21.02 8.04
N THR A 258 -0.51 -21.31 6.76
CA THR A 258 0.76 -21.16 6.04
C THR A 258 1.06 -19.68 5.85
N LYS A 259 2.21 -19.23 6.35
CA LYS A 259 2.65 -17.83 6.30
C LYS A 259 3.58 -17.62 5.13
N MET A 260 3.22 -16.74 4.20
CA MET A 260 4.04 -16.40 3.05
C MET A 260 4.42 -14.92 2.98
N LEU A 261 5.60 -14.68 2.44
CA LEU A 261 6.19 -13.38 2.20
C LEU A 261 6.78 -13.37 0.79
N PHE A 262 6.50 -12.33 0.01
CA PHE A 262 7.19 -12.09 -1.25
C PHE A 262 8.00 -10.82 -1.14
N ILE A 263 9.29 -10.93 -1.43
CA ILE A 263 10.28 -9.87 -1.29
C ILE A 263 10.86 -9.51 -2.65
N ARG A 264 11.65 -8.44 -2.68
CA ARG A 264 12.36 -7.98 -3.84
C ARG A 264 13.73 -7.46 -3.40
N GLU A 265 14.70 -7.51 -4.30
CA GLU A 265 16.00 -6.89 -4.13
C GLU A 265 15.83 -5.44 -3.59
N PRO A 266 16.47 -5.06 -2.47
CA PRO A 266 16.15 -3.83 -1.76
C PRO A 266 16.27 -2.54 -2.58
N PHE A 267 17.29 -2.42 -3.43
CA PHE A 267 17.49 -1.26 -4.28
C PHE A 267 16.52 -1.23 -5.46
N GLU A 268 16.21 -2.38 -6.06
CA GLU A 268 15.17 -2.46 -7.08
C GLU A 268 13.79 -2.09 -6.52
N LYS A 269 13.48 -2.53 -5.29
CA LYS A 269 12.27 -2.14 -4.57
C LYS A 269 12.23 -0.62 -4.37
N LEU A 270 13.35 -0.02 -3.95
CA LEU A 270 13.47 1.43 -3.73
C LEU A 270 13.27 2.22 -5.02
N VAL A 271 13.95 1.83 -6.10
CA VAL A 271 13.81 2.48 -7.42
C VAL A 271 12.40 2.30 -7.95
N SER A 272 11.79 1.11 -7.80
CA SER A 272 10.39 0.90 -8.16
C SER A 272 9.42 1.80 -7.36
N ALA A 273 9.72 2.09 -6.10
CA ALA A 273 8.95 3.05 -5.31
C ALA A 273 9.12 4.47 -5.85
N PHE A 274 10.35 4.91 -6.09
CA PHE A 274 10.65 6.24 -6.63
C PHE A 274 9.92 6.49 -7.96
N ARG A 275 10.08 5.56 -8.93
CA ARG A 275 9.46 5.63 -10.25
C ARG A 275 7.92 5.72 -10.19
N ASP A 276 7.30 4.93 -9.30
CA ASP A 276 5.84 4.96 -9.12
C ASP A 276 5.33 6.22 -8.42
N LYS A 277 6.13 6.86 -7.55
CA LYS A 277 5.67 7.96 -6.69
C LYS A 277 6.03 9.35 -7.20
N PHE A 278 7.13 9.49 -7.95
CA PHE A 278 7.72 10.81 -8.25
C PHE A 278 7.97 11.10 -9.73
N GLU A 279 7.92 10.09 -10.63
CA GLU A 279 8.13 10.32 -12.07
C GLU A 279 6.85 10.66 -12.82
N HIS A 280 5.71 10.44 -12.18
CA HIS A 280 4.39 10.62 -12.78
C HIS A 280 3.54 11.53 -11.91
N PRO A 281 2.58 12.28 -12.49
CA PRO A 281 1.66 13.10 -11.72
C PRO A 281 1.01 12.31 -10.58
N ASN A 282 1.24 12.77 -9.34
CA ASN A 282 0.74 12.10 -8.15
C ASN A 282 0.18 13.10 -7.15
N ASN A 283 -1.13 13.03 -6.92
CA ASN A 283 -1.88 13.98 -6.09
C ASN A 283 -1.62 13.85 -4.58
N TYR A 284 -0.94 12.78 -4.14
CA TYR A 284 -0.59 12.59 -2.73
C TYR A 284 0.91 12.76 -2.51
N TYR A 285 1.73 12.02 -3.26
CA TYR A 285 3.18 11.98 -3.02
C TYR A 285 3.87 13.29 -3.40
N HIS A 286 3.44 13.99 -4.46
CA HIS A 286 4.07 15.27 -4.80
C HIS A 286 3.78 16.35 -3.75
N PRO A 287 2.52 16.59 -3.34
CA PRO A 287 2.25 17.60 -2.32
C PRO A 287 2.82 17.28 -0.94
N VAL A 288 2.79 16.00 -0.52
CA VAL A 288 3.20 15.59 0.83
C VAL A 288 4.71 15.38 0.93
N PHE A 289 5.29 14.55 0.07
CA PHE A 289 6.71 14.22 0.11
C PHE A 289 7.53 15.10 -0.83
N GLY A 290 7.07 15.28 -2.07
CA GLY A 290 7.85 15.97 -3.10
C GLY A 290 8.18 17.41 -2.74
N LYS A 291 7.21 18.17 -2.21
CA LYS A 291 7.45 19.52 -1.71
C LYS A 291 8.49 19.56 -0.59
N ALA A 292 8.34 18.67 0.40
CA ALA A 292 9.24 18.62 1.55
C ALA A 292 10.68 18.24 1.15
N ILE A 293 10.82 17.28 0.22
CA ILE A 293 12.11 16.86 -0.33
C ILE A 293 12.74 18.01 -1.11
N ILE A 294 12.02 18.60 -2.06
CA ILE A 294 12.55 19.70 -2.89
C ILE A 294 12.92 20.90 -2.03
N SER A 295 12.05 21.29 -1.10
CA SER A 295 12.28 22.45 -0.23
C SER A 295 13.50 22.30 0.66
N ARG A 296 13.86 21.08 1.06
CA ARG A 296 14.97 20.83 1.98
C ARG A 296 16.30 20.56 1.27
N TYR A 297 16.27 19.81 0.16
CA TYR A 297 17.49 19.27 -0.44
C TYR A 297 17.85 19.88 -1.80
N ARG A 298 16.93 20.59 -2.48
CA ARG A 298 17.23 21.21 -3.77
C ARG A 298 17.76 22.62 -3.60
N VAL A 299 19.00 22.83 -4.03
CA VAL A 299 19.56 24.18 -4.19
C VAL A 299 18.88 24.88 -5.37
N ASN A 300 18.47 26.13 -5.19
CA ASN A 300 17.84 26.98 -6.21
C ASN A 300 16.56 26.36 -6.82
N ALA A 301 15.67 25.85 -5.99
CA ALA A 301 14.40 25.29 -6.44
C ALA A 301 13.49 26.36 -7.10
N THR A 302 12.89 26.01 -8.25
CA THR A 302 11.92 26.90 -8.91
C THR A 302 10.66 27.06 -8.05
N LYS A 303 10.00 28.22 -8.16
CA LYS A 303 8.71 28.46 -7.48
C LYS A 303 7.67 27.40 -7.82
N GLU A 304 7.67 26.91 -9.06
CA GLU A 304 6.77 25.84 -9.47
C GLU A 304 7.08 24.50 -8.79
N ALA A 305 8.36 24.12 -8.70
CA ALA A 305 8.76 22.89 -8.02
C ALA A 305 8.39 22.92 -6.54
N LEU A 306 8.58 24.06 -5.86
CA LEU A 306 8.16 24.27 -4.48
C LEU A 306 6.63 24.26 -4.31
N ARG A 307 5.89 24.80 -5.29
CA ARG A 307 4.43 24.84 -5.27
C ARG A 307 3.78 23.49 -5.55
N THR A 308 4.37 22.67 -6.42
CA THR A 308 3.77 21.41 -6.87
C THR A 308 4.35 20.18 -6.18
N GLY A 309 5.63 20.22 -5.81
CA GLY A 309 6.40 19.06 -5.38
C GLY A 309 6.76 18.10 -6.52
N SER A 310 6.55 18.52 -7.78
CA SER A 310 6.83 17.74 -8.97
C SER A 310 8.34 17.72 -9.29
N GLY A 311 8.78 16.63 -9.91
CA GLY A 311 10.13 16.53 -10.48
C GLY A 311 11.21 16.34 -9.43
N VAL A 312 10.91 15.66 -8.31
CA VAL A 312 11.92 15.22 -7.33
C VAL A 312 13.01 14.41 -8.04
N LYS A 313 14.27 14.69 -7.76
CA LYS A 313 15.40 13.91 -8.32
C LYS A 313 15.71 12.72 -7.41
N PHE A 314 16.20 11.63 -7.99
CA PHE A 314 16.53 10.44 -7.21
C PHE A 314 17.56 10.72 -6.10
N LYS A 315 18.59 11.52 -6.39
CA LYS A 315 19.58 11.94 -5.39
C LYS A 315 18.97 12.69 -4.20
N GLU A 316 17.97 13.55 -4.44
CA GLU A 316 17.25 14.28 -3.38
C GLU A 316 16.39 13.32 -2.55
N PHE A 317 15.78 12.33 -3.20
CA PHE A 317 15.02 11.28 -2.53
C PHE A 317 15.92 10.39 -1.65
N ILE A 318 17.15 10.07 -2.10
CA ILE A 318 18.13 9.35 -1.27
C ILE A 318 18.59 10.19 -0.08
N GLN A 319 18.85 11.49 -0.28
CA GLN A 319 19.15 12.40 0.84
C GLN A 319 18.03 12.42 1.87
N TYR A 320 16.77 12.50 1.43
CA TYR A 320 15.61 12.36 2.30
C TYR A 320 15.58 11.04 3.05
N LEU A 321 15.88 9.92 2.37
CA LEU A 321 15.85 8.58 2.97
C LEU A 321 16.95 8.39 4.02
N LEU A 322 18.10 9.05 3.87
CA LEU A 322 19.24 8.92 4.77
C LEU A 322 19.23 9.98 5.90
N ASP A 323 18.40 11.01 5.79
CA ASP A 323 18.27 12.05 6.81
C ASP A 323 17.54 11.52 8.06
N VAL A 324 18.21 11.53 9.21
CA VAL A 324 17.61 11.13 10.50
C VAL A 324 16.50 12.10 10.96
N HIS A 325 16.55 13.35 10.49
CA HIS A 325 15.56 14.39 10.73
C HIS A 325 14.70 14.68 9.49
N ARG A 326 14.47 13.65 8.66
CA ARG A 326 13.65 13.76 7.44
C ARG A 326 12.29 14.41 7.74
N PRO A 327 11.82 15.33 6.87
CA PRO A 327 10.66 16.17 7.18
C PRO A 327 9.30 15.44 7.24
N VAL A 328 9.19 14.21 6.72
CA VAL A 328 7.89 13.49 6.57
C VAL A 328 8.00 12.00 6.94
N GLY A 329 8.92 11.65 7.84
CA GLY A 329 9.12 10.28 8.34
C GLY A 329 9.32 9.21 7.25
N MET A 330 8.77 8.02 7.45
CA MET A 330 8.96 6.86 6.58
C MET A 330 7.66 6.40 5.93
N ASP A 331 7.68 6.17 4.61
CA ASP A 331 6.57 5.55 3.89
C ASP A 331 6.82 4.06 3.69
N ILE A 332 5.73 3.32 3.63
CA ILE A 332 5.69 1.86 3.50
C ILE A 332 6.33 1.32 2.21
N HIS A 333 6.35 2.08 1.11
CA HIS A 333 6.96 1.67 -0.16
C HIS A 333 8.49 1.73 -0.07
N TRP A 334 8.95 2.66 0.75
CA TRP A 334 10.27 2.88 1.30
C TRP A 334 10.90 1.89 2.25
N ASP A 335 10.02 1.22 2.99
CA ASP A 335 10.42 0.70 4.28
C ASP A 335 11.05 -0.68 4.15
N HIS A 336 11.78 -1.07 5.17
CA HIS A 336 12.46 -2.34 5.25
C HIS A 336 11.45 -3.48 5.37
N VAL A 337 11.71 -4.58 4.67
CA VAL A 337 10.88 -5.78 4.76
C VAL A 337 10.91 -6.34 6.18
N ASN A 338 12.07 -6.32 6.84
CA ASN A 338 12.20 -6.77 8.22
C ASN A 338 11.27 -6.00 9.20
N ARG A 339 10.98 -4.71 8.93
CA ARG A 339 10.10 -3.87 9.75
C ARG A 339 8.64 -4.06 9.37
N LEU A 340 8.36 -4.11 8.07
CA LEU A 340 7.00 -4.28 7.54
C LEU A 340 6.37 -5.62 7.93
N CYS A 341 7.17 -6.69 7.95
CA CYS A 341 6.68 -8.05 8.12
C CYS A 341 7.22 -8.77 9.36
N SER A 342 8.18 -8.18 10.09
CA SER A 342 8.67 -8.73 11.37
C SER A 342 9.01 -10.24 11.34
N PRO A 343 9.81 -10.73 10.36
CA PRO A 343 10.14 -12.16 10.19
C PRO A 343 10.85 -12.81 11.39
N CYS A 344 11.43 -12.01 12.28
CA CYS A 344 11.99 -12.53 13.53
C CYS A 344 10.94 -12.69 14.65
N LEU A 345 9.74 -12.15 14.49
CA LEU A 345 8.59 -12.37 15.40
C LEU A 345 7.59 -13.37 14.81
N ILE A 346 7.46 -13.40 13.48
CA ILE A 346 6.52 -14.24 12.74
C ILE A 346 7.31 -15.28 11.95
N ASP A 347 7.11 -16.55 12.24
CA ASP A 347 7.79 -17.65 11.54
C ASP A 347 7.17 -17.84 10.14
N TYR A 348 7.70 -17.18 9.11
CA TYR A 348 7.25 -17.40 7.73
C TYR A 348 7.63 -18.80 7.23
N ASP A 349 6.70 -19.42 6.52
CA ASP A 349 6.84 -20.76 5.94
C ASP A 349 7.39 -20.70 4.52
N PHE A 350 7.02 -19.66 3.76
CA PHE A 350 7.42 -19.48 2.37
C PHE A 350 7.94 -18.07 2.13
N VAL A 351 9.12 -17.95 1.52
CA VAL A 351 9.71 -16.67 1.11
C VAL A 351 9.94 -16.69 -0.40
N GLY A 352 9.09 -16.03 -1.16
CA GLY A 352 9.23 -15.89 -2.61
C GLY A 352 10.02 -14.62 -2.96
N LYS A 353 10.75 -14.65 -4.07
CA LYS A 353 11.52 -13.52 -4.58
C LYS A 353 10.88 -12.95 -5.83
N PHE A 354 10.89 -11.63 -5.99
CA PHE A 354 10.33 -10.95 -7.16
C PHE A 354 11.10 -11.31 -8.43
N GLU A 355 12.40 -11.56 -8.29
CA GLU A 355 13.29 -11.97 -9.36
C GLU A 355 12.93 -13.36 -9.93
N SER A 356 12.33 -14.22 -9.11
CA SER A 356 11.83 -15.57 -9.46
C SER A 356 10.32 -15.70 -9.24
N MET A 357 9.57 -14.61 -9.46
CA MET A 357 8.16 -14.51 -9.09
C MET A 357 7.30 -15.59 -9.75
N GLU A 358 7.53 -15.91 -11.02
CA GLU A 358 6.72 -16.88 -11.75
C GLU A 358 6.88 -18.29 -11.16
N GLU A 359 8.11 -18.74 -10.97
CA GLU A 359 8.42 -20.05 -10.41
C GLU A 359 7.96 -20.15 -8.96
N ASP A 360 8.28 -19.16 -8.12
CA ASP A 360 7.95 -19.18 -6.70
C ASP A 360 6.43 -19.10 -6.49
N ALA A 361 5.72 -18.26 -7.25
CA ALA A 361 4.27 -18.14 -7.10
C ALA A 361 3.55 -19.41 -7.56
N ASN A 362 3.93 -19.96 -8.72
CA ASN A 362 3.33 -21.20 -9.21
C ASN A 362 3.64 -22.38 -8.27
N PHE A 363 4.85 -22.42 -7.70
CA PHE A 363 5.18 -23.42 -6.69
C PHE A 363 4.33 -23.28 -5.43
N PHE A 364 4.18 -22.06 -4.92
CA PHE A 364 3.35 -21.80 -3.75
C PHE A 364 1.90 -22.21 -3.99
N LEU A 365 1.33 -21.84 -5.14
CA LEU A 365 -0.04 -22.21 -5.53
C LEU A 365 -0.21 -23.73 -5.61
N HIS A 366 0.78 -24.46 -6.13
CA HIS A 366 0.80 -25.92 -6.12
C HIS A 366 0.80 -26.49 -4.70
N LEU A 367 1.69 -25.98 -3.82
CA LEU A 367 1.81 -26.45 -2.43
C LEU A 367 0.52 -26.31 -1.62
N ILE A 368 -0.24 -25.24 -1.83
CA ILE A 368 -1.51 -25.01 -1.12
C ILE A 368 -2.70 -25.73 -1.76
N GLY A 369 -2.50 -26.44 -2.88
CA GLY A 369 -3.58 -27.09 -3.62
C GLY A 369 -4.54 -26.10 -4.28
N ALA A 370 -4.05 -24.95 -4.76
CA ALA A 370 -4.85 -23.98 -5.49
C ALA A 370 -5.44 -24.59 -6.78
N PRO A 371 -6.50 -24.00 -7.35
CA PRO A 371 -7.03 -24.43 -8.63
C PRO A 371 -5.96 -24.39 -9.73
N GLN A 372 -5.87 -25.44 -10.55
CA GLN A 372 -4.80 -25.59 -11.55
C GLN A 372 -4.82 -24.50 -12.64
N ASN A 373 -5.96 -23.86 -12.86
CA ASN A 373 -6.11 -22.75 -13.79
C ASN A 373 -5.69 -21.38 -13.20
N LEU A 374 -5.42 -21.31 -11.89
CA LEU A 374 -4.95 -20.10 -11.24
C LEU A 374 -3.44 -20.01 -11.32
N THR A 375 -2.95 -18.98 -12.01
CA THR A 375 -1.52 -18.66 -12.13
C THR A 375 -1.26 -17.24 -11.65
N PHE A 376 0.00 -16.94 -11.34
CA PHE A 376 0.36 -15.59 -10.96
C PHE A 376 0.23 -14.61 -12.15
N PRO A 377 -0.44 -13.45 -11.97
CA PRO A 377 -0.65 -12.51 -13.07
C PRO A 377 0.66 -11.88 -13.56
N LYS A 378 0.92 -11.95 -14.87
CA LYS A 378 2.12 -11.38 -15.50
C LYS A 378 1.98 -9.91 -15.94
N PHE A 379 0.79 -9.32 -15.89
CA PHE A 379 0.59 -7.94 -16.33
C PHE A 379 1.10 -6.91 -15.30
N LYS A 380 1.49 -5.74 -15.79
CA LYS A 380 1.92 -4.60 -14.97
C LYS A 380 0.72 -3.69 -14.75
N ASP A 381 0.42 -3.41 -13.49
CA ASP A 381 -0.82 -2.76 -13.07
C ASP A 381 -0.85 -1.25 -13.36
N ARG A 382 0.15 -0.52 -12.86
CA ARG A 382 0.35 0.91 -13.13
C ARG A 382 1.48 1.11 -14.12
N HIS A 383 1.38 2.16 -14.93
CA HIS A 383 2.42 2.51 -15.91
C HIS A 383 2.75 1.31 -16.81
N SER A 384 1.71 0.63 -17.31
CA SER A 384 1.79 -0.67 -17.98
C SER A 384 2.69 -0.66 -19.23
N ASN A 385 2.82 0.50 -19.87
CA ASN A 385 3.59 0.68 -21.09
C ASN A 385 5.10 0.84 -20.83
N GLU A 386 5.51 1.02 -19.58
CA GLU A 386 6.92 1.13 -19.21
C GLU A 386 7.51 -0.21 -18.78
N GLU A 387 8.80 -0.39 -19.04
CA GLU A 387 9.57 -1.50 -18.51
C GLU A 387 9.47 -1.57 -16.97
N ARG A 388 9.41 -2.79 -16.44
CA ARG A 388 9.54 -3.01 -14.99
C ARG A 388 10.92 -2.55 -14.55
N THR A 389 11.04 -2.07 -13.31
CA THR A 389 12.37 -1.88 -12.73
C THR A 389 13.14 -3.19 -12.83
N THR A 390 14.37 -3.14 -13.31
CA THR A 390 15.32 -4.25 -13.40
C THR A 390 16.61 -3.84 -12.71
N THR A 391 17.54 -4.79 -12.56
CA THR A 391 18.88 -4.51 -12.03
C THR A 391 19.59 -3.44 -12.87
N LYS A 392 19.49 -3.50 -14.20
CA LYS A 392 20.07 -2.51 -15.12
C LYS A 392 19.52 -1.10 -14.88
N ILE A 393 18.20 -0.96 -14.79
CA ILE A 393 17.58 0.35 -14.49
C ILE A 393 18.05 0.83 -13.11
N THR A 394 18.06 -0.05 -12.12
CA THR A 394 18.49 0.29 -10.75
C THR A 394 19.93 0.81 -10.72
N GLN A 395 20.84 0.16 -11.45
CA GLN A 395 22.22 0.62 -11.61
C GLN A 395 22.30 2.04 -12.19
N GLN A 396 21.46 2.40 -13.17
CA GLN A 396 21.42 3.76 -13.74
C GLN A 396 21.00 4.83 -12.72
N TYR A 397 20.07 4.52 -11.81
CA TYR A 397 19.68 5.46 -10.75
C TYR A 397 20.80 5.64 -9.73
N PHE A 398 21.43 4.55 -9.28
CA PHE A 398 22.50 4.58 -8.27
C PHE A 398 23.85 5.07 -8.83
N ALA A 399 24.05 5.05 -10.15
CA ALA A 399 25.19 5.70 -10.81
C ALA A 399 25.20 7.22 -10.62
N GLN A 400 24.05 7.84 -10.32
CA GLN A 400 23.95 9.28 -10.03
C GLN A 400 24.44 9.66 -8.62
N LEU A 401 24.70 8.66 -7.78
CA LEU A 401 25.09 8.83 -6.38
C LEU A 401 26.61 8.71 -6.23
N SER A 402 27.17 9.33 -5.18
CA SER A 402 28.56 9.07 -4.80
C SER A 402 28.71 7.66 -4.20
N PRO A 403 29.94 7.09 -4.17
CA PRO A 403 30.20 5.82 -3.48
C PRO A 403 29.72 5.83 -2.02
N SER A 404 29.97 6.93 -1.29
CA SER A 404 29.49 7.09 0.09
C SER A 404 27.96 7.07 0.19
N GLN A 405 27.23 7.70 -0.72
CA GLN A 405 25.77 7.64 -0.75
C GLN A 405 25.25 6.23 -1.07
N ARG A 406 25.94 5.49 -1.94
CA ARG A 406 25.62 4.08 -2.22
C ARG A 406 25.84 3.20 -0.99
N GLN A 407 26.98 3.35 -0.31
CA GLN A 407 27.28 2.61 0.93
C GLN A 407 26.23 2.91 2.00
N GLN A 408 25.94 4.17 2.29
CA GLN A 408 24.92 4.54 3.28
C GLN A 408 23.54 4.00 2.93
N SER A 409 23.18 3.97 1.64
CA SER A 409 21.93 3.35 1.18
C SER A 409 21.93 1.84 1.38
N TYR A 410 23.06 1.18 1.15
CA TYR A 410 23.21 -0.26 1.40
C TYR A 410 23.10 -0.57 2.89
N ASP A 411 23.80 0.19 3.74
CA ASP A 411 23.77 0.07 5.19
C ASP A 411 22.36 0.25 5.74
N PHE A 412 21.59 1.19 5.18
CA PHE A 412 20.18 1.39 5.50
C PHE A 412 19.38 0.10 5.30
N TYR A 413 19.53 -0.60 4.17
CA TYR A 413 18.85 -1.87 3.89
C TYR A 413 19.61 -3.14 4.29
N TYR A 414 20.74 -3.02 5.01
CA TYR A 414 21.67 -4.12 5.23
C TYR A 414 21.01 -5.37 5.82
N MET A 415 20.09 -5.17 6.77
CA MET A 415 19.37 -6.27 7.38
C MET A 415 18.48 -7.04 6.40
N ASP A 416 17.89 -6.40 5.40
CA ASP A 416 17.11 -7.09 4.36
C ASP A 416 18.05 -7.87 3.41
N TYR A 417 19.21 -7.30 3.05
CA TYR A 417 20.22 -8.03 2.27
C TYR A 417 20.67 -9.31 2.96
N LEU A 418 21.01 -9.20 4.24
CA LEU A 418 21.50 -10.31 5.04
C LEU A 418 20.41 -11.37 5.26
N MET A 419 19.22 -10.94 5.70
CA MET A 419 18.13 -11.84 6.06
C MET A 419 17.58 -12.64 4.87
N PHE A 420 17.64 -12.08 3.68
CA PHE A 420 17.11 -12.70 2.47
C PHE A 420 18.18 -13.15 1.48
N ASN A 421 19.44 -13.15 1.91
CA ASN A 421 20.60 -13.60 1.16
C ASN A 421 20.65 -13.00 -0.25
N TYR A 422 20.60 -11.67 -0.32
CA TYR A 422 20.85 -10.93 -1.55
C TYR A 422 22.34 -10.60 -1.64
N SER A 423 22.90 -10.69 -2.85
CA SER A 423 24.25 -10.24 -3.14
C SER A 423 24.31 -8.71 -3.10
N LYS A 424 25.50 -8.17 -2.84
CA LYS A 424 25.75 -6.73 -2.98
C LYS A 424 25.50 -6.30 -4.44
N PRO A 425 24.73 -5.22 -4.68
CA PRO A 425 24.38 -4.79 -6.03
C PRO A 425 25.50 -4.01 -6.75
N PHE A 426 26.53 -3.58 -6.02
CA PHE A 426 27.70 -2.87 -6.55
C PHE A 426 28.99 -3.38 -5.91
N GLU A 427 30.09 -3.32 -6.66
CA GLU A 427 31.42 -3.78 -6.23
C GLU A 427 32.07 -2.86 -5.19
N ASP A 428 31.68 -1.59 -5.16
CA ASP A 428 32.22 -0.57 -4.25
C ASP A 428 31.58 -0.60 -2.85
N LEU A 429 30.80 -1.63 -2.54
CA LEU A 429 30.12 -1.80 -1.26
C LEU A 429 30.91 -2.71 -0.30
N TYR A 430 31.13 -2.23 0.92
CA TYR A 430 31.91 -2.91 1.98
C TYR A 430 31.09 -3.83 2.87
#